data_AF-A0A7G8D9Z8-F1
#
_entry.id   AF-A0A7G8D9Z8-F1
#
_cell.length_a   1.000
_cell.length_b   1.000
_cell.length_c   1.000
_cell.angle_alpha   90.00
_cell.angle_beta   90.00
_cell.angle_gamma   90.00
#
_symmetry.space_group_name_H-M   'P 1'
#
loop_
_entity.id
_entity.type
_entity.pdbx_description
1 polymer ?
#
loop_
_entity_poly.entity_id
_entity_poly.type
_entity_poly.pdbx_seq_one_letter_code
_entity_poly.pdbx_strand_id
1 'polypeptide(L)' 'MGSVPRPQNSSSGSSINSAAEESVCVRFWMNGCSQVAHVSRSSLGRYRRDLLATGAVLLN' A
#
# COMPACT_ATOMS: atom_id res chain seq x y z
N MET A 1 -22.88 29.63 23.55
CA MET A 1 -22.41 29.00 22.29
C MET A 1 -20.90 28.88 22.39
N GLY A 2 -20.34 27.66 22.32
CA GLY A 2 -18.89 27.52 22.47
C GLY A 2 -18.42 26.06 22.44
N SER A 3 -18.18 25.59 21.22
CA SER A 3 -17.17 24.59 20.83
C SER A 3 -17.29 23.15 21.36
N VAL A 4 -18.01 22.34 20.59
CA VAL A 4 -17.87 20.87 20.54
C VAL A 4 -16.43 20.48 20.17
N PRO A 5 -15.77 19.55 20.90
CA PRO A 5 -14.45 19.07 20.52
C PRO A 5 -14.52 18.18 19.28
N ARG A 6 -13.74 18.54 18.28
CA ARG A 6 -13.54 17.85 17.00
C ARG A 6 -12.81 16.51 17.23
N PRO A 7 -13.29 15.38 16.70
CA PRO A 7 -12.53 14.14 16.76
C PRO A 7 -11.25 14.30 15.91
N GLN A 8 -10.09 14.21 16.56
CA GLN A 8 -8.81 14.02 15.89
C GLN A 8 -8.82 12.64 15.24
N ASN A 9 -9.18 12.58 13.96
CA ASN A 9 -8.87 11.46 13.09
C ASN A 9 -7.35 11.48 12.83
N SER A 10 -6.57 11.06 13.82
CA SER A 10 -5.17 10.72 13.64
C SER A 10 -5.16 9.38 12.92
N SER A 11 -5.23 9.49 11.58
CA SER A 11 -5.05 8.39 10.64
C SER A 11 -3.86 7.57 11.09
N SER A 12 -4.09 6.26 11.26
CA SER A 12 -3.12 5.26 11.69
C SER A 12 -1.83 5.36 10.89
N GLY A 13 -0.91 6.19 11.36
CA GLY A 13 0.49 6.18 10.97
C GLY A 13 1.11 4.94 11.59
N SER A 14 0.83 3.78 11.00
CA SER A 14 1.56 2.55 11.24
C SER A 14 2.98 2.75 10.71
N SER A 15 3.77 3.53 11.45
CA SER A 15 5.21 3.62 11.29
C SER A 15 5.81 2.36 11.91
N ILE A 16 5.62 1.25 11.21
CA ILE A 16 6.35 0.01 11.45
C ILE A 16 7.82 0.27 11.13
N ASN A 17 8.56 0.54 12.19
CA ASN A 17 10.01 0.52 12.21
C ASN A 17 10.53 -0.84 11.72
N SER A 18 11.51 -0.76 10.83
CA SER A 18 12.75 -1.53 10.94
C SER A 18 12.66 -3.04 10.77
N ALA A 19 12.22 -3.49 9.61
CA ALA A 19 12.90 -4.61 8.98
C ALA A 19 13.47 -4.09 7.67
N ALA A 20 14.79 -3.96 7.60
CA ALA A 20 15.55 -3.80 6.36
C ALA A 20 15.50 -5.11 5.53
N GLU A 21 14.32 -5.71 5.46
CA GLU A 21 13.94 -6.67 4.45
C GLU A 21 13.80 -5.81 3.20
N GLU A 22 14.59 -6.07 2.17
CA GLU A 22 14.57 -5.30 0.93
C GLU A 22 13.16 -5.30 0.34
N SER A 23 12.39 -4.27 0.69
CA SER A 23 10.99 -4.12 0.30
C SER A 23 10.95 -3.19 -0.89
N VAL A 24 10.24 -3.64 -1.92
CA VAL A 24 10.11 -2.95 -3.19
C VAL A 24 8.71 -2.40 -3.26
N CYS A 25 8.58 -1.17 -3.72
CA CYS A 25 7.29 -0.57 -3.99
C CYS A 25 6.77 -1.07 -5.35
N VAL A 26 5.53 -1.56 -5.36
CA VAL A 26 4.81 -1.95 -6.57
C VAL A 26 3.62 -1.02 -6.70
N ARG A 27 3.60 -0.24 -7.78
CA ARG A 27 2.48 0.62 -8.13
C ARG A 27 1.60 -0.14 -9.12
N PHE A 28 0.29 -0.09 -8.94
CA PHE A 28 -0.64 -0.76 -9.85
C PHE A 28 -2.00 -0.07 -9.89
N TRP A 29 -2.70 -0.21 -11.01
CA TRP A 29 -4.11 0.15 -11.14
C TRP A 29 -4.99 -1.08 -10.95
N MET A 30 -6.02 -0.94 -10.12
CA MET A 30 -7.04 -1.97 -9.94
C MET A 30 -8.35 -1.30 -9.54
N ASN A 31 -9.47 -1.78 -10.08
CA ASN A 31 -10.81 -1.26 -9.78
C ASN A 31 -10.97 0.27 -10.00
N GLY A 32 -10.27 0.83 -10.99
CA GLY A 32 -10.33 2.25 -11.32
C GLY A 32 -9.50 3.18 -10.41
N CYS A 33 -8.66 2.61 -9.53
CA CYS A 33 -7.81 3.38 -8.61
C CYS A 33 -6.33 2.97 -8.73
N SER A 34 -5.43 3.96 -8.56
CA SER A 34 -4.00 3.71 -8.38
C SER A 34 -3.71 3.32 -6.93
N GLN A 35 -3.03 2.19 -6.74
CA GLN A 35 -2.62 1.66 -5.45
C GLN A 35 -1.11 1.44 -5.42
N VAL A 36 -0.55 1.39 -4.21
CA VAL A 36 0.86 1.11 -3.96
C VAL A 36 0.96 0.06 -2.87
N ALA A 37 1.72 -1.00 -3.14
CA ALA A 37 2.01 -2.04 -2.16
C ALA A 37 3.52 -2.15 -1.94
N HIS A 38 3.91 -2.34 -0.69
CA HIS A 38 5.29 -2.66 -0.33
C HIS A 38 5.39 -4.17 -0.13
N VAL A 39 6.23 -4.81 -0.93
CA VAL A 39 6.40 -6.26 -0.89
C VAL A 39 7.87 -6.60 -0.80
N SER A 40 8.20 -7.69 -0.13
CA SER A 40 9.58 -8.18 -0.08
C SER A 40 10.08 -8.54 -1.48
N ARG A 41 11.33 -8.23 -1.78
CA ARG A 41 11.97 -8.54 -3.07
C ARG A 41 11.93 -10.03 -3.40
N SER A 42 11.97 -10.88 -2.37
CA SER A 42 11.85 -12.34 -2.50
C SER A 42 10.47 -12.80 -2.98
N SER A 43 9.40 -12.06 -2.66
CA SER A 43 8.02 -12.38 -3.03
C SER A 43 7.50 -11.57 -4.22
N LEU A 44 8.22 -10.54 -4.68
CA LEU A 44 7.84 -9.64 -5.77
C LEU A 44 7.38 -10.38 -7.04
N GLY A 45 8.12 -11.42 -7.46
CA GLY A 45 7.78 -12.18 -8.67
C GLY A 45 6.49 -12.99 -8.56
N ARG A 46 6.12 -13.45 -7.35
CA ARG A 46 4.81 -14.09 -7.09
C ARG A 46 3.73 -13.03 -7.02
N TYR A 47 3.96 -11.97 -6.26
CA TYR A 47 3.02 -10.87 -6.07
C TYR A 47 2.61 -10.19 -7.40
N ARG A 48 3.57 -9.94 -8.31
CA ARG A 48 3.27 -9.39 -9.64
C ARG A 48 2.37 -10.32 -10.45
N ARG A 49 2.58 -11.64 -10.38
CA ARG A 49 1.72 -12.61 -11.08
C ARG A 49 0.32 -12.65 -10.49
N ASP A 50 0.19 -12.62 -9.17
CA ASP A 50 -1.10 -12.62 -8.48
C ASP A 50 -1.89 -11.34 -8.79
N LEU A 51 -1.21 -10.18 -8.83
CA LEU A 51 -1.79 -8.92 -9.27
C LEU A 51 -2.31 -9.00 -10.70
N LEU A 52 -1.52 -9.52 -11.64
CA LEU A 52 -1.94 -9.69 -13.03
C LEU A 52 -3.11 -10.67 -13.18
N ALA A 53 -3.11 -11.77 -12.41
CA ALA A 53 -4.21 -12.73 -12.38
C ALA A 53 -5.52 -12.13 -11.84
N THR A 54 -5.42 -11.12 -10.97
CA THR A 54 -6.55 -10.35 -10.44
C THR A 54 -7.02 -9.25 -11.41
N GLY A 55 -6.34 -9.07 -12.55
CA GLY A 55 -6.63 -7.99 -13.51
C GLY A 55 -6.03 -6.64 -13.12
N ALA A 56 -5.07 -6.61 -12.21
CA ALA A 56 -4.31 -5.40 -11.93
C ALA A 56 -3.39 -5.05 -13.10
N VAL A 57 -3.22 -3.75 -13.35
CA VAL A 57 -2.26 -3.22 -14.32
C VAL A 57 -1.06 -2.68 -13.54
N LEU A 58 0.11 -3.30 -13.70
CA LEU A 58 1.33 -2.83 -13.05
C LEU A 58 1.81 -1.53 -13.69
N LEU A 59 2.15 -0.54 -12.87
CA LEU A 59 2.75 0.72 -13.29
C LEU A 59 4.26 0.63 -13.09
N ASN A 60 5.02 0.94 -14.14
CA ASN A 60 6.49 1.04 -14.09
C ASN A 60 6.95 2.27 -13.32
#